data_AF-A0A1Y3EPP8-F1
#
_entry.id   AF-A0A1Y3EPP8-F1
#
_cell.length_a   1.000
_cell.length_b   1.000
_cell.length_c   1.000
_cell.angle_alpha   90.00
_cell.angle_beta   90.00
_cell.angle_gamma   90.00
#
_symmetry.space_group_name_H-M   'P 1'
#
loop_
_entity.id
_entity.type
_entity.pdbx_description
1 polymer ?
#
loop_
_entity_poly.entity_id
_entity_poly.type
_entity_poly.pdbx_seq_one_letter_code
_entity_poly.pdbx_strand_id
1 'polypeptide(L)'
;MVAKFKENCEKYGFDARHIMPHGCYLLNAVSTDADIFRKTCETLLFEVQSCEKLGIKLYAFHPGSTRGIVTIDEACSRVAKVVNE
;
A
#
# COMPACT_ATOMS: atom_id res chain seq x y z
N MET A 1 9.11 -13.05 13.77
CA MET A 1 8.99 -12.76 12.32
C MET A 1 9.81 -11.55 11.89
N VAL A 2 9.61 -10.35 12.46
CA VAL A 2 10.39 -9.13 12.13
C VAL A 2 11.91 -9.32 12.34
N ALA A 3 12.33 -9.81 13.51
CA ALA A 3 13.75 -10.06 13.78
C ALA A 3 14.37 -11.01 12.74
N LYS A 4 13.66 -12.08 12.38
CA LYS A 4 14.14 -13.05 11.41
C LYS A 4 14.29 -12.49 10.00
N PHE A 5 13.38 -11.60 9.60
CA PHE A 5 13.50 -10.89 8.33
C PHE A 5 14.77 -10.02 8.31
N LYS A 6 15.02 -9.24 9.36
CA LYS A 6 16.20 -8.37 9.47
C LYS A 6 17.51 -9.17 9.50
N GLU A 7 17.57 -10.23 10.30
CA GLU A 7 18.71 -11.16 10.32
C GLU A 7 19.03 -11.73 8.93
N ASN A 8 18.00 -12.13 8.18
CA ASN A 8 18.19 -12.66 6.83
C ASN A 8 18.64 -11.57 5.85
N CYS A 9 18.09 -10.35 5.96
CA CYS A 9 18.54 -9.23 5.13
C CYS A 9 20.03 -8.94 5.34
N GLU A 10 20.49 -8.89 6.59
CA GLU A 10 21.90 -8.72 6.93
C GLU A 10 22.75 -9.88 6.42
N LYS A 11 22.33 -11.12 6.69
CA LYS A 11 23.06 -12.35 6.29
C LYS A 11 23.28 -12.45 4.79
N TYR A 12 22.29 -12.04 3.98
CA TYR A 12 22.32 -12.16 2.52
C TYR A 12 22.63 -10.84 1.80
N GLY A 13 22.93 -9.76 2.53
CA GLY A 13 23.29 -8.47 1.95
C GLY A 13 22.13 -7.73 1.27
N PHE A 14 20.88 -8.00 1.67
CA PHE A 14 19.72 -7.24 1.18
C PHE A 14 19.53 -5.97 1.99
N ASP A 15 19.80 -4.83 1.36
CA ASP A 15 19.49 -3.53 1.95
C ASP A 15 17.98 -3.26 1.83
N ALA A 16 17.31 -3.05 2.98
CA ALA A 16 15.87 -2.80 3.05
C ALA A 16 15.39 -1.58 2.25
N ARG A 17 16.31 -0.65 1.89
CA ARG A 17 16.02 0.48 0.99
C ARG A 17 15.70 0.06 -0.44
N HIS A 18 16.16 -1.12 -0.86
CA HIS A 18 15.92 -1.66 -2.20
C HIS A 18 14.80 -2.71 -2.24
N ILE A 19 14.18 -3.00 -1.09
CA ILE A 19 13.05 -3.93 -1.01
C ILE A 19 11.77 -3.12 -1.19
N MET A 20 10.92 -3.54 -2.15
CA MET A 20 9.66 -2.87 -2.45
C MET A 20 8.53 -3.91 -2.49
N PRO A 21 7.84 -4.14 -1.35
CA PRO A 21 6.64 -4.94 -1.32
C PRO A 21 5.57 -4.31 -2.22
N HIS A 22 4.79 -5.18 -2.85
CA HIS A 22 3.63 -4.79 -3.63
C HIS A 22 2.37 -5.01 -2.80
N GLY A 23 1.51 -4.01 -2.76
CA GLY A 23 0.24 -4.03 -2.05
C GLY A 23 -0.73 -5.05 -2.61
N CYS A 24 -1.70 -5.41 -1.79
CA CYS A 24 -2.75 -6.34 -2.18
C CYS A 24 -3.49 -5.87 -3.44
N TYR A 25 -3.75 -6.79 -4.37
CA TYR A 25 -4.48 -6.48 -5.61
C TYR A 25 -5.96 -6.10 -5.37
N LEU A 26 -6.50 -6.39 -4.18
CA LEU A 26 -7.88 -6.06 -3.80
C LEU A 26 -8.06 -4.59 -3.40
N LEU A 27 -6.96 -3.84 -3.23
CA LEU A 27 -7.02 -2.41 -2.92
C LEU A 27 -7.63 -1.64 -4.09
N ASN A 28 -8.56 -0.73 -3.78
CA ASN A 28 -9.12 0.18 -4.77
C ASN A 28 -9.44 1.54 -4.13
N ALA A 29 -8.46 2.45 -4.12
CA ALA A 29 -8.58 3.77 -3.50
C ALA A 29 -9.61 4.68 -4.22
N VAL A 30 -9.98 4.33 -5.46
CA VAL A 30 -10.98 5.06 -6.25
C VAL A 30 -12.38 4.45 -6.17
N SER A 31 -12.58 3.39 -5.38
CA SER A 31 -13.88 2.75 -5.22
C SER A 31 -14.93 3.68 -4.61
N THR A 32 -16.07 3.83 -5.28
CA THR A 32 -17.25 4.52 -4.74
C THR A 32 -18.05 3.66 -3.75
N ASP A 33 -17.81 2.35 -3.74
CA ASP A 33 -18.34 1.45 -2.72
C ASP A 33 -17.65 1.72 -1.37
N ALA A 34 -18.45 2.07 -0.37
CA ALA A 34 -17.96 2.49 0.94
C ALA A 34 -17.23 1.37 1.70
N ASP A 35 -17.66 0.11 1.57
CA ASP A 35 -17.01 -1.01 2.25
C ASP A 35 -15.67 -1.35 1.59
N ILE A 36 -15.60 -1.34 0.25
CA ILE A 36 -14.34 -1.52 -0.49
C ILE A 36 -13.36 -0.39 -0.17
N PHE A 37 -13.83 0.86 -0.13
CA PHE A 37 -13.00 2.01 0.20
C PHE A 37 -12.44 1.90 1.62
N ARG A 38 -13.31 1.63 2.62
CA ARG A 38 -12.89 1.43 4.02
C ARG A 38 -11.86 0.30 4.16
N LYS A 39 -12.13 -0.87 3.58
CA LYS A 39 -11.20 -2.01 3.57
C LYS A 39 -9.88 -1.67 2.90
N THR A 40 -9.91 -0.86 1.84
CA THR A 40 -8.70 -0.37 1.17
C THR A 40 -7.85 0.47 2.13
N CYS A 41 -8.43 1.47 2.79
CA CYS A 41 -7.69 2.33 3.73
C CYS A 41 -7.12 1.53 4.90
N GLU A 42 -7.93 0.66 5.53
CA GLU A 42 -7.50 -0.18 6.66
C GLU A 42 -6.35 -1.13 6.25
N THR A 43 -6.47 -1.75 5.08
CA THR A 43 -5.45 -2.69 4.59
C THR A 43 -4.17 -1.97 4.21
N LEU A 44 -4.29 -0.83 3.51
CA LEU A 44 -3.14 -0.01 3.10
C LEU A 44 -2.35 0.47 4.33
N LEU A 45 -3.04 0.98 5.35
CA LEU A 45 -2.41 1.42 6.60
C LEU A 45 -1.69 0.25 7.28
N PHE A 46 -2.33 -0.92 7.37
CA PHE A 46 -1.72 -2.11 7.95
C PHE A 46 -0.47 -2.57 7.19
N GLU A 47 -0.50 -2.55 5.85
CA GLU A 47 0.62 -2.96 4.99
C GLU A 47 1.79 -1.97 5.10
N VAL A 48 1.53 -0.66 5.11
CA VAL A 48 2.56 0.38 5.30
C VAL A 48 3.19 0.30 6.70
N GLN A 49 2.37 0.16 7.76
CA GLN A 49 2.89 -0.04 9.13
C GLN A 49 3.70 -1.33 9.28
N SER A 50 3.36 -2.36 8.50
CA SER A 50 4.14 -3.60 8.45
C SER A 50 5.49 -3.37 7.78
N CYS A 51 5.55 -2.59 6.69
CA CYS A 51 6.80 -2.17 6.08
C CYS A 51 7.69 -1.40 7.06
N GLU A 52 7.11 -0.48 7.83
CA GLU A 52 7.81 0.29 8.86
C GLU A 52 8.46 -0.62 9.92
N LYS A 53 7.71 -1.59 10.46
CA LYS A 53 8.23 -2.57 11.43
C LYS A 53 9.41 -3.37 10.86
N LEU A 54 9.34 -3.71 9.58
CA LEU A 54 10.40 -4.43 8.86
C LEU A 54 11.59 -3.55 8.49
N GLY A 55 11.47 -2.22 8.60
CA GLY A 55 12.51 -1.26 8.19
C GLY A 55 12.53 -0.97 6.69
N ILE A 56 11.49 -1.38 5.96
CA ILE A 56 11.32 -1.16 4.53
C ILE A 56 10.85 0.28 4.28
N LYS A 57 11.41 0.92 3.24
CA LYS A 57 11.14 2.34 2.91
C LYS A 57 10.27 2.55 1.68
N LEU A 58 10.06 1.51 0.89
CA LEU A 58 9.28 1.57 -0.33
C LEU A 58 8.07 0.68 -0.21
N TYR A 59 6.96 1.11 -0.77
CA TYR A 59 5.72 0.34 -0.85
C TYR A 59 5.01 0.73 -2.14
N ALA A 60 4.77 -0.25 -3.00
CA ALA A 60 4.11 -0.03 -4.28
C ALA A 60 2.66 -0.48 -4.18
N PHE A 61 1.71 0.34 -4.64
CA PHE A 61 0.32 -0.08 -4.79
C PHE A 61 -0.28 0.55 -6.05
N HIS A 62 -1.30 -0.10 -6.60
CA HIS A 62 -2.07 0.47 -7.69
C HIS A 62 -3.13 1.43 -7.13
N PRO A 63 -3.33 2.62 -7.73
CA PRO A 63 -4.38 3.54 -7.31
C PRO A 63 -5.79 2.92 -7.31
N GLY A 64 -6.05 2.01 -8.26
CA GLY A 64 -7.31 1.28 -8.40
C GLY A 64 -7.96 1.48 -9.76
N SER A 65 -9.21 1.06 -9.89
CA SER A 65 -9.99 1.14 -11.13
C SER A 65 -11.29 1.92 -10.90
N THR A 66 -11.55 2.90 -11.75
CA THR A 66 -12.77 3.72 -11.72
C THR A 66 -14.01 2.92 -12.13
N ARG A 67 -13.83 1.79 -12.82
CA ARG A 67 -14.90 0.98 -13.44
C ARG A 67 -15.86 1.79 -14.33
N GLY A 68 -15.41 2.94 -14.83
CA GLY A 68 -16.23 3.89 -15.61
C GLY A 68 -17.26 4.67 -14.79
N ILE A 69 -17.20 4.63 -13.45
CA ILE A 69 -18.18 5.27 -12.56
C ILE A 69 -17.80 6.73 -12.27
N VAL A 70 -16.50 7.01 -12.09
CA VAL A 70 -15.98 8.34 -11.75
C VAL A 70 -15.03 8.85 -12.83
N THR A 71 -14.88 10.18 -12.91
CA THR A 71 -13.91 10.81 -13.81
C THR A 71 -12.47 10.54 -13.33
N ILE A 72 -11.48 10.76 -14.21
CA ILE A 72 -10.07 10.63 -13.83
C ILE A 72 -9.67 11.68 -12.78
N ASP A 73 -10.18 12.91 -12.86
CA ASP A 73 -9.90 13.95 -11.87
C ASP A 73 -10.45 13.60 -10.48
N GLU A 74 -11.66 13.05 -10.42
CA GLU A 74 -12.25 12.56 -9.18
C GLU A 74 -11.44 11.37 -8.64
N ALA A 75 -11.03 10.45 -9.52
CA ALA A 75 -10.18 9.32 -9.16
C ALA A 75 -8.85 9.78 -8.55
N CYS A 76 -8.14 10.72 -9.18
CA CYS A 76 -6.91 11.31 -8.65
C CYS A 76 -7.12 11.98 -7.30
N SER A 77 -8.22 12.71 -7.12
CA SER A 77 -8.57 13.36 -5.84
C SER A 77 -8.82 12.35 -4.73
N ARG A 78 -9.49 11.23 -5.03
CA ARG A 78 -9.73 10.14 -4.08
C ARG A 78 -8.44 9.43 -3.68
N VAL A 79 -7.54 9.18 -4.63
CA VAL A 79 -6.22 8.59 -4.34
C VAL A 79 -5.41 9.51 -3.44
N ALA A 80 -5.38 10.81 -3.74
CA ALA A 80 -4.69 11.79 -2.92
C ALA A 80 -5.23 11.82 -1.48
N LYS A 81 -6.55 11.71 -1.31
CA LYS A 81 -7.18 11.61 0.01
C LYS A 81 -6.68 10.39 0.79
N VAL A 82 -6.66 9.21 0.16
CA VAL A 82 -6.18 7.96 0.79
C VAL A 82 -4.70 8.04 1.18
N VAL A 83 -3.86 8.74 0.41
CA VAL A 83 -2.43 8.89 0.72
C VAL A 83 -2.16 9.89 1.85
N ASN A 84 -3.04 10.87 2.05
CA ASN A 84 -2.88 11.94 3.04
C ASN A 84 -3.47 11.60 4.42
N GLU A 85 -4.29 10.56 4.52
CA GLU A 85 -4.88 10.05 5.78
C GLU A 85 -4.01 8.95 6.40
#